data_AF-A0A0F5HZJ2-F1
#
_entry.id   AF-A0A0F5HZJ2-F1
#
_cell.length_a   1.000
_cell.length_b   1.000
_cell.length_c   1.000
_cell.angle_alpha   90.00
_cell.angle_beta   90.00
_cell.angle_gamma   90.00
#
_symmetry.space_group_name_H-M   'P 1'
#
loop_
_entity.id
_entity.type
_entity.pdbx_description
1 polymer ?
#
loop_
_entity_poly.entity_id
_entity_poly.type
_entity_poly.pdbx_seq_one_letter_code
_entity_poly.pdbx_strand_id
1 'polypeptide(L)' 'MIHESELTIFIKELGKLIDEYYKCSEERIKQEIHQDIQLLSSVIYSENSDPHV' A
#
# COMPACT_ATOMS: atom_id res chain seq x y z
N MET A 1 6.09 -12.55 -7.32
CA MET A 1 5.21 -12.41 -8.49
C MET A 1 3.77 -12.35 -8.07
N ILE A 2 3.27 -11.13 -7.95
CA ILE A 2 1.87 -10.81 -7.70
C ILE A 2 1.13 -10.90 -9.03
N HIS A 3 -0.06 -11.49 -9.07
CA HIS A 3 -0.86 -11.50 -10.30
C HIS A 3 -1.40 -10.09 -10.61
N GLU A 4 -1.60 -9.74 -11.88
CA GLU A 4 -2.11 -8.40 -12.26
C GLU A 4 -3.45 -8.03 -11.57
N SER A 5 -4.30 -9.02 -11.34
CA SER A 5 -5.56 -8.86 -10.60
C SER A 5 -5.32 -8.49 -9.14
N GLU A 6 -4.33 -9.11 -8.49
CA GLU A 6 -3.94 -8.81 -7.11
C GLU A 6 -3.25 -7.45 -7.01
N LEU A 7 -2.41 -7.09 -8.00
CA LEU A 7 -1.78 -5.77 -8.09
C LEU A 7 -2.83 -4.66 -8.17
N THR A 8 -3.89 -4.86 -8.97
CA THR A 8 -5.00 -3.91 -9.07
C THR A 8 -5.73 -3.73 -7.73
N ILE A 9 -5.93 -4.83 -6.99
CA ILE A 9 -6.52 -4.80 -5.65
C ILE A 9 -5.61 -4.02 -4.69
N PHE A 10 -4.30 -4.28 -4.70
CA PHE A 10 -3.34 -3.60 -3.82
C PHE A 10 -3.25 -2.10 -4.10
N ILE A 11 -3.24 -1.67 -5.36
CA ILE A 11 -3.29 -0.24 -5.71
C ILE A 11 -4.57 0.41 -5.18
N LYS A 12 -5.71 -0.28 -5.28
CA LYS A 12 -6.99 0.23 -4.77
C LYS A 12 -6.98 0.36 -3.24
N GLU A 13 -6.49 -0.65 -2.53
CA GLU A 13 -6.40 -0.59 -1.05
C GLU A 13 -5.40 0.46 -0.59
N LEU A 14 -4.26 0.63 -1.29
CA LEU A 14 -3.30 1.70 -1.01
C LEU A 14 -3.96 3.09 -1.08
N GLY A 15 -4.77 3.33 -2.12
CA GLY A 15 -5.53 4.57 -2.24
C GLY A 15 -6.48 4.81 -1.06
N LYS A 16 -7.17 3.77 -0.58
CA LYS A 16 -8.06 3.89 0.59
C LYS A 16 -7.28 4.19 1.88
N LEU A 17 -6.16 3.50 2.12
CA LEU A 17 -5.34 3.74 3.31
C LEU A 17 -4.80 5.17 3.33
N ILE A 18 -4.40 5.72 2.19
CA ILE A 18 -3.98 7.13 2.08
C ILE A 18 -5.14 8.07 2.46
N ASP A 19 -6.34 7.83 1.94
CA ASP A 19 -7.53 8.61 2.29
C ASP A 19 -7.86 8.53 3.79
N GLU A 20 -7.76 7.34 4.38
CA GLU A 20 -8.00 7.10 5.81
C GLU A 20 -6.94 7.79 6.67
N TYR A 21 -5.66 7.75 6.27
CA TYR A 21 -4.57 8.45 6.93
C TYR A 21 -4.82 9.96 7.05
N TYR A 22 -5.30 10.59 5.96
CA TYR A 22 -5.59 12.03 5.96
C TYR A 22 -6.86 12.39 6.76
N LYS A 23 -7.82 11.45 6.88
CA LYS A 23 -9.06 11.65 7.66
C LYS A 23 -8.88 11.31 9.14
N CYS A 24 -7.85 10.57 9.51
CA CYS A 24 -7.64 10.10 10.87
C CYS A 24 -7.05 11.21 11.77
N SER A 25 -7.75 11.52 12.85
CA SER A 25 -7.31 12.48 13.88
C SER A 25 -6.60 11.82 15.07
N GLU A 26 -6.74 10.50 15.23
CA GLU A 26 -6.08 9.76 16.30
C GLU A 26 -4.67 9.35 15.87
N GLU A 27 -3.66 9.95 16.50
CA GLU A 27 -2.26 9.77 16.08
C GLU A 27 -1.74 8.33 16.19
N ARG A 28 -2.25 7.52 17.13
CA ARG A 28 -1.87 6.11 17.24
C ARG A 28 -2.34 5.30 16.02
N ILE A 29 -3.62 5.42 15.68
CA ILE A 29 -4.21 4.77 14.51
C ILE A 29 -3.56 5.30 13.24
N LYS A 30 -3.28 6.60 13.17
CA LYS A 30 -2.61 7.21 12.02
C LYS A 30 -1.21 6.65 11.78
N GLN A 31 -0.47 6.34 12.84
CA GLN A 31 0.83 5.65 12.74
C GLN A 31 0.68 4.23 12.22
N GLU A 32 -0.33 3.48 12.67
CA GLU A 32 -0.62 2.13 12.17
C GLU A 32 -0.98 2.17 10.69
N ILE A 33 -1.88 3.07 10.27
CA ILE A 33 -2.22 3.27 8.84
C ILE A 33 -0.98 3.62 8.02
N HIS A 34 -0.07 4.45 8.55
CA HIS A 34 1.17 4.79 7.85
C HIS A 34 2.08 3.58 7.65
N GLN A 35 2.20 2.70 8.65
CA GLN A 35 2.97 1.46 8.54
C GLN A 35 2.37 0.52 7.48
N ASP A 36 1.04 0.42 7.43
CA ASP A 36 0.35 -0.38 6.41
C ASP A 36 0.56 0.16 5.00
N ILE A 37 0.52 1.50 4.83
CA ILE A 37 0.85 2.17 3.56
C ILE A 37 2.27 1.82 3.11
N GLN A 38 3.24 1.88 4.02
CA GLN A 38 4.65 1.56 3.71
C GLN A 38 4.80 0.09 3.29
N LEU A 39 4.19 -0.83 4.05
CA LEU A 39 4.25 -2.25 3.76
C LEU A 39 3.63 -2.57 2.39
N LEU A 40 2.42 -2.08 2.13
CA LEU A 40 1.71 -2.33 0.89
C LEU A 40 2.43 -1.71 -0.31
N SER A 41 2.97 -0.50 -0.14
CA SER A 41 3.80 0.16 -1.16
C SER A 41 5.04 -0.67 -1.49
N SER A 42 5.72 -1.22 -0.47
CA SER A 42 6.92 -2.04 -0.68
C SER A 42 6.62 -3.28 -1.53
N VAL A 43 5.47 -3.91 -1.32
CA VAL A 43 5.03 -5.09 -2.08
C VAL A 43 4.71 -4.71 -3.54
N ILE A 44 4.04 -3.58 -3.76
CA ILE A 44 3.75 -3.06 -5.11
C ILE A 44 5.02 -2.67 -5.87
N TYR A 45 5.97 -1.98 -5.24
CA TYR A 45 7.18 -1.47 -5.91
C TYR A 45 8.30 -2.51 -6.01
N SER A 46 8.36 -3.48 -5.11
CA SER A 46 9.32 -4.60 -5.20
C SER A 46 9.10 -5.42 -6.47
N GLU A 47 7.86 -5.57 -6.94
CA GLU A 47 7.55 -6.30 -8.18
C GLU A 47 7.79 -5.46 -9.45
N ASN A 48 7.81 -4.13 -9.34
CA ASN A 48 8.13 -3.24 -10.46
C ASN A 48 9.65 -3.05 -10.68
N SER A 49 10.48 -3.62 -9.80
CA SER A 49 11.93 -3.42 -9.78
C SER A 49 12.75 -4.65 -10.19
N ASP A 50 12.12 -5.72 -10.69
CA ASP A 50 12.84 -6.91 -11.17
C ASP A 50 12.95 -6.92 -12.72
N PRO A 51 14.12 -6.63 -13.30
CA PRO A 51 14.35 -6.63 -14.75
C PRO A 51 14.67 -8.03 -15.33
N HIS A 52 14.48 -9.14 -14.60
CA HIS A 52 14.85 -10.48 -15.08
C HIS A 52 13.73 -11.51 -15.01
N VAL A 53 12.78 -11.40 -15.95
CA VAL A 53 12.09 -12.55 -16.58
C VAL A 53 12.09 -12.35 -18.09
#